data_AF-A0A9E3EFX5-F1
#
_entry.id   AF-A0A9E3EFX5-F1
#
_cell.length_a   1.000
_cell.length_b   1.000
_cell.length_c   1.000
_cell.angle_alpha   90.00
_cell.angle_beta   90.00
_cell.angle_gamma   90.00
#
_symmetry.space_group_name_H-M   'P 1'
#
loop_
_entity.id
_entity.type
_entity.pdbx_description
1 polymer ?
#
loop_
_entity_poly.entity_id
_entity_poly.type
_entity_poly.pdbx_seq_one_letter_code
_entity_poly.pdbx_strand_id
1 'polypeptide(L)'
;MSRPLPFSVLLALSLVSPALAGVKTVEVRSEIETPIEFHPVVLGETCKFGVVPHIVITKPPVNGALLVKTEVVRIPDSAPVCSGKVVRAAVIYYKSVVGYRGTDSFSYEEVPDSGQSVDIDINIK
;
A
#
# COMPACT_ATOMS: atom_id res chain seq x y z
N MET A 1 -23.39 -3.69 -63.00
CA MET A 1 -22.38 -4.76 -62.80
C MET A 1 -21.52 -4.39 -61.61
N SER A 2 -21.65 -5.17 -60.54
CA SER A 2 -21.12 -4.93 -59.20
C SER A 2 -19.66 -5.34 -59.06
N ARG A 3 -18.85 -4.61 -58.28
CA ARG A 3 -17.56 -5.09 -57.76
C ARG A 3 -17.50 -4.87 -56.24
N PRO A 4 -17.12 -5.89 -55.43
CA PRO A 4 -17.20 -5.84 -53.98
C PRO A 4 -15.90 -5.28 -53.36
N LEU A 5 -16.06 -4.61 -52.22
CA LEU A 5 -14.96 -4.13 -51.36
C LEU A 5 -14.32 -5.30 -50.59
N PRO A 6 -12.98 -5.33 -50.42
CA PRO A 6 -12.34 -6.34 -49.58
C PRO A 6 -12.46 -5.99 -48.10
N PHE A 7 -12.88 -7.00 -47.34
CA PHE A 7 -13.06 -7.01 -45.89
C PHE A 7 -11.69 -7.25 -45.24
N SER A 8 -11.02 -6.19 -44.78
CA SER A 8 -9.78 -6.32 -43.98
C SER A 8 -10.13 -6.55 -42.51
N VAL A 9 -10.06 -7.79 -42.05
CA VAL A 9 -10.11 -8.14 -40.62
C VAL A 9 -8.67 -8.25 -40.13
N LEU A 10 -8.19 -7.22 -39.44
CA LEU A 10 -6.95 -7.26 -38.66
C LEU A 10 -7.30 -7.76 -37.25
N LEU A 11 -6.97 -9.01 -36.95
CA LEU A 11 -7.09 -9.61 -35.63
C LEU A 11 -5.90 -9.18 -34.77
N ALA A 12 -6.10 -8.22 -33.87
CA ALA A 12 -5.07 -7.77 -32.93
C ALA A 12 -4.99 -8.71 -31.72
N LEU A 13 -3.90 -9.46 -31.59
CA LEU A 13 -3.57 -10.26 -30.40
C LEU A 13 -3.05 -9.32 -29.30
N SER A 14 -3.87 -9.03 -28.29
CA SER A 14 -3.48 -8.24 -27.13
C SER A 14 -2.67 -9.10 -26.14
N LEU A 15 -1.38 -8.81 -26.00
CA LEU A 15 -0.53 -9.32 -24.91
C LEU A 15 -0.96 -8.65 -23.59
N VAL A 16 -1.58 -9.42 -22.69
CA VAL A 16 -1.87 -8.95 -21.34
C VAL A 16 -0.65 -9.25 -20.48
N SER A 17 0.14 -8.24 -20.14
CA SER A 17 1.21 -8.38 -19.15
C SER A 17 0.59 -8.44 -17.75
N PRO A 18 0.88 -9.48 -16.94
CA PRO A 18 0.46 -9.47 -15.54
C PRO A 18 1.25 -8.39 -14.79
N ALA A 19 0.53 -7.47 -14.14
CA ALA A 19 1.14 -6.55 -13.19
C ALA A 19 1.62 -7.35 -11.97
N LEU A 20 2.91 -7.28 -11.67
CA LEU A 20 3.48 -7.82 -10.43
C LEU A 20 3.09 -6.88 -9.29
N ALA A 21 2.00 -7.20 -8.58
CA ALA A 21 1.73 -6.60 -7.29
C ALA A 21 2.75 -7.13 -6.27
N GLY A 22 3.56 -6.24 -5.69
CA GLY A 22 4.52 -6.60 -4.65
C GLY A 22 3.78 -6.82 -3.34
N VAL A 23 3.79 -8.04 -2.82
CA VAL A 23 3.18 -8.40 -1.53
C VAL A 23 4.24 -8.22 -0.44
N LYS A 24 3.97 -7.35 0.54
CA LYS A 24 4.81 -7.20 1.73
C LYS A 24 4.22 -8.01 2.88
N THR A 25 5.05 -8.80 3.57
CA THR A 25 4.63 -9.60 4.73
C THR A 25 5.05 -8.93 6.04
N VAL A 26 4.11 -8.77 6.98
CA VAL A 26 4.38 -8.22 8.32
C VAL A 26 3.93 -9.19 9.41
N GLU A 27 4.79 -9.46 10.40
CA GLU A 27 4.42 -10.28 11.56
C GLU A 27 3.76 -9.44 12.65
N VAL A 28 2.60 -9.88 13.13
CA VAL A 28 1.86 -9.21 14.22
C VAL A 28 1.45 -10.21 15.29
N ARG A 29 1.32 -9.71 16.52
CA ARG A 29 0.78 -10.51 17.62
C ARG A 29 -0.74 -10.44 17.60
N SER A 30 -1.38 -11.58 17.79
CA SER A 30 -2.85 -11.64 17.87
C SER A 30 -3.40 -10.67 18.93
N GLU A 31 -4.49 -9.98 18.58
CA GLU A 31 -5.27 -9.06 19.43
C GLU A 31 -4.53 -7.81 19.92
N ILE A 32 -3.30 -7.57 19.46
CA ILE A 32 -2.50 -6.38 19.84
C ILE A 32 -2.46 -5.43 18.64
N GLU A 33 -2.89 -4.18 18.88
CA GLU A 33 -2.75 -3.11 17.90
C GLU A 33 -1.25 -2.92 17.58
N THR A 34 -0.87 -3.20 16.33
CA THR A 34 0.53 -3.21 15.88
C THR A 34 0.67 -2.29 14.67
N PRO A 35 1.64 -1.37 14.66
CA PRO A 35 1.93 -0.57 13.47
C PRO A 35 2.57 -1.46 12.40
N ILE A 36 2.01 -1.46 11.19
CA ILE A 36 2.43 -2.35 10.11
C ILE A 36 2.96 -1.60 8.88
N GLU A 37 2.52 -0.35 8.68
CA GLU A 37 3.00 0.52 7.60
C GLU A 37 3.19 1.96 8.06
N PHE A 38 4.17 2.61 7.45
CA PHE A 38 4.57 3.98 7.75
C PHE A 38 4.73 4.76 6.45
N HIS A 39 3.99 5.85 6.31
CA HIS A 39 4.01 6.74 5.15
C HIS A 39 4.52 8.14 5.53
N PRO A 40 5.83 8.30 5.77
CA PRO A 40 6.43 9.60 6.01
C PRO A 40 6.56 10.39 4.70
N VAL A 41 6.19 11.67 4.71
CA VAL A 41 6.43 12.57 3.57
C VAL A 41 7.51 13.57 3.90
N VAL A 42 8.56 13.53 3.07
CA VAL A 42 9.77 14.29 3.27
C VAL A 42 10.13 15.02 1.98
N LEU A 43 10.28 16.34 2.05
CA LEU A 43 10.47 17.21 0.89
C LEU A 43 11.94 17.56 0.69
N GLY A 44 12.50 17.04 -0.42
CA GLY A 44 13.86 17.31 -0.87
C GLY A 44 14.96 16.88 0.11
N GLU A 45 16.18 17.27 -0.19
CA GLU A 45 17.36 16.93 0.62
C GLU A 45 17.39 17.63 1.99
N THR A 46 16.56 18.65 2.17
CA THR A 46 16.45 19.38 3.45
C THR A 46 15.58 18.67 4.49
N CYS A 47 15.01 17.51 4.14
CA CYS A 47 14.19 16.68 5.00
C CYS A 47 13.03 17.43 5.69
N LYS A 48 12.43 18.39 4.98
CA LYS A 48 11.30 19.17 5.50
C LYS A 48 10.04 18.32 5.50
N PHE A 49 9.14 18.62 6.43
CA PHE A 49 7.83 17.99 6.48
C PHE A 49 7.01 18.33 5.24
N GLY A 50 6.53 17.30 4.55
CA GLY A 50 5.47 17.46 3.57
C GLY A 50 4.08 17.38 4.18
N VAL A 51 3.07 17.39 3.30
CA VAL A 51 1.68 17.08 3.68
C VAL A 51 1.59 15.57 3.87
N VAL A 52 1.03 15.14 5.00
CA VAL A 52 0.80 13.72 5.27
C VAL A 52 -0.30 13.21 4.33
N PRO A 53 -0.12 12.06 3.65
CA PRO A 53 -1.09 11.57 2.70
C PRO A 53 -2.35 11.09 3.42
N HIS A 54 -3.47 11.16 2.72
CA HIS A 54 -4.68 10.47 3.16
C HIS A 54 -4.63 9.03 2.68
N ILE A 55 -4.69 8.07 3.61
CA ILE A 55 -4.71 6.64 3.29
C ILE A 55 -6.15 6.20 3.09
N VAL A 56 -6.43 5.58 1.95
CA VAL A 56 -7.73 4.99 1.61
C VAL A 56 -7.58 3.48 1.60
N ILE A 57 -8.27 2.79 2.50
CA ILE A 57 -8.34 1.33 2.49
C ILE A 57 -9.28 0.90 1.36
N THR A 58 -8.75 0.21 0.35
CA THR A 58 -9.51 -0.25 -0.83
C THR A 58 -10.03 -1.67 -0.64
N LYS A 59 -9.31 -2.50 0.12
CA LYS A 59 -9.74 -3.83 0.52
C LYS A 59 -9.41 -4.04 2.00
N PRO A 60 -10.41 -4.13 2.90
CA PRO A 60 -10.16 -4.35 4.32
C PRO A 60 -9.73 -5.81 4.59
N PRO A 61 -9.03 -6.05 5.71
CA PRO A 61 -8.74 -7.39 6.19
C PRO A 61 -10.01 -8.15 6.57
N VAL A 62 -9.97 -9.48 6.43
CA VAL A 62 -11.10 -10.35 6.80
C VAL A 62 -11.07 -10.69 8.29
N ASN A 63 -9.88 -10.80 8.87
CA ASN A 63 -9.67 -11.33 10.23
C ASN A 63 -9.16 -10.28 11.21
N GLY A 64 -9.38 -9.00 10.92
CA GLY A 64 -8.97 -7.90 11.78
C GLY A 64 -9.59 -6.57 11.38
N ALA A 65 -9.08 -5.50 11.99
CA ALA A 65 -9.44 -4.13 11.70
C ALA A 65 -8.19 -3.28 11.50
N LEU A 66 -8.31 -2.25 10.68
CA LEU A 66 -7.28 -1.26 10.44
C LEU A 66 -7.64 0.06 11.10
N LEU A 67 -6.62 0.76 11.59
CA LEU A 67 -6.73 2.12 12.10
C LEU A 67 -5.60 2.95 11.51
N VAL A 68 -5.93 4.05 10.84
CA VAL A 68 -4.95 4.99 10.30
C VAL A 68 -4.82 6.18 11.26
N LYS A 69 -3.61 6.46 11.71
CA LYS A 69 -3.29 7.62 12.56
C LYS A 69 -2.23 8.48 11.91
N THR A 70 -2.28 9.79 12.16
CA THR A 70 -1.12 10.65 11.89
C THR A 70 -0.26 10.69 13.14
N GLU A 71 1.00 10.25 13.02
CA GLU A 71 1.94 10.23 14.13
C GLU A 71 3.28 10.86 13.76
N VAL A 72 4.05 11.21 14.79
CA VAL A 72 5.42 11.70 14.65
C VAL A 72 6.36 10.51 14.80
N VAL A 73 7.06 10.16 13.72
CA VAL A 73 7.91 8.97 13.63
C VAL A 73 9.35 9.33 13.31
N ARG A 74 10.29 8.49 13.73
CA ARG A 74 11.70 8.62 13.37
C ARG A 74 11.95 7.86 12.07
N ILE A 75 12.57 8.52 11.09
CA ILE A 75 13.00 7.88 9.85
C ILE A 75 14.11 6.86 10.19
N PRO A 76 13.99 5.60 9.75
CA PRO A 76 14.96 4.57 10.06
C PRO A 76 16.31 4.90 9.41
N ASP A 77 17.38 4.41 10.02
CA ASP A 77 18.74 4.69 9.53
C ASP A 77 19.03 4.05 8.16
N SER A 78 18.17 3.13 7.70
CA SER A 78 18.21 2.55 6.37
C SER A 78 17.83 3.52 5.24
N ALA A 79 17.25 4.68 5.55
CA ALA A 79 16.91 5.71 4.55
C ALA A 79 18.06 6.73 4.43
N PRO A 80 18.79 6.78 3.31
CA PRO A 80 20.09 7.46 3.24
C PRO A 80 20.03 8.99 3.34
N VAL A 81 18.94 9.63 2.91
CA VAL A 81 18.85 11.10 2.83
C VAL A 81 18.42 11.73 4.15
N CYS A 82 17.47 11.10 4.86
CA CYS A 82 16.80 11.71 6.02
C CYS A 82 16.83 10.84 7.29
N SER A 83 17.76 9.88 7.33
CA SER A 83 18.03 9.03 8.49
C SER A 83 18.02 9.81 9.81
N GLY A 84 17.33 9.24 10.80
CA GLY A 84 17.28 9.78 12.16
C GLY A 84 16.46 11.06 12.36
N LYS A 85 15.92 11.65 11.28
CA LYS A 85 15.00 12.79 11.40
C LYS A 85 13.64 12.33 11.92
N VAL A 86 12.95 13.26 12.57
CA VAL A 86 11.61 13.05 13.10
C VAL A 86 10.62 13.74 12.17
N VAL A 87 9.67 12.98 11.62
CA VAL A 87 8.72 13.44 10.60
C VAL A 87 7.29 13.04 10.96
N ARG A 88 6.29 13.73 10.38
CA ARG A 88 4.90 13.26 10.46
C ARG A 88 4.66 12.20 9.39
N ALA A 89 3.95 11.15 9.76
CA ALA A 89 3.59 10.05 8.87
C ALA A 89 2.14 9.65 9.09
N ALA A 90 1.50 9.13 8.04
CA ALA A 90 0.34 8.29 8.22
C ALA A 90 0.83 6.89 8.60
N VAL A 91 0.29 6.33 9.67
CA VAL A 91 0.66 5.02 10.20
C VAL A 91 -0.58 4.15 10.19
N ILE A 92 -0.46 2.99 9.55
CA ILE A 92 -1.51 1.98 9.52
C ILE A 92 -1.26 0.99 10.65
N TYR A 93 -2.23 0.87 11.54
CA TYR A 93 -2.26 -0.12 12.60
C TYR A 93 -3.20 -1.26 12.23
N TYR A 94 -2.81 -2.47 12.59
CA TYR A 94 -3.66 -3.65 12.50
C TYR A 94 -3.91 -4.25 13.87
N LYS A 95 -5.13 -4.75 14.07
CA LYS A 95 -5.51 -5.58 15.21
C LYS A 95 -6.39 -6.72 14.73
N SER A 96 -5.99 -7.96 15.00
CA SER A 96 -6.81 -9.13 14.66
C SER A 96 -8.08 -9.23 15.52
N VAL A 97 -9.06 -9.98 15.04
CA VAL A 97 -10.17 -10.43 15.88
C VAL A 97 -9.68 -11.42 16.95
N VAL A 98 -10.46 -11.54 18.03
CA VAL A 98 -10.12 -12.37 19.19
C VAL A 98 -9.87 -13.82 18.78
N GLY A 99 -8.75 -14.38 19.23
CA GLY A 99 -8.37 -15.78 18.99
C GLY A 99 -7.90 -16.12 17.58
N TYR A 100 -7.84 -15.16 16.64
CA TYR A 100 -7.39 -15.43 15.28
C TYR A 100 -5.87 -15.61 15.21
N ARG A 101 -5.45 -16.62 14.45
CA ARG A 101 -4.06 -16.88 14.04
C ARG A 101 -4.06 -17.35 12.59
N GLY A 102 -3.09 -16.92 11.80
CA GLY A 102 -3.04 -17.21 10.36
C GLY A 102 -2.65 -15.99 9.56
N THR A 103 -2.97 -16.00 8.26
CA THR A 103 -2.66 -14.91 7.35
C THR A 103 -3.89 -14.06 7.10
N ASP A 104 -3.72 -12.74 7.11
CA ASP A 104 -4.73 -11.76 6.70
C ASP A 104 -4.13 -10.88 5.60
N SER A 105 -4.98 -10.19 4.82
CA SER A 105 -4.48 -9.30 3.78
C SER A 105 -5.38 -8.10 3.56
N PHE A 106 -4.77 -6.98 3.20
CA PHE A 106 -5.49 -5.75 2.89
C PHE A 106 -4.78 -4.98 1.79
N SER A 107 -5.50 -4.07 1.16
CA SER A 107 -4.99 -3.18 0.11
C SER A 107 -5.36 -1.73 0.45
N TYR A 108 -4.49 -0.79 0.12
CA TYR A 108 -4.73 0.64 0.30
C TYR A 108 -4.10 1.49 -0.80
N GLU A 109 -4.51 2.75 -0.84
CA GLU A 109 -4.00 3.79 -1.73
C GLU A 109 -3.62 5.04 -0.93
N GLU A 110 -2.64 5.79 -1.43
CA GLU A 110 -2.22 7.09 -0.90
C GLU A 110 -2.81 8.23 -1.76
N VAL A 111 -3.47 9.22 -1.15
CA VAL A 111 -4.08 10.37 -1.85
C VAL A 111 -3.39 11.66 -1.38
N PRO A 112 -2.99 12.58 -2.29
CA PRO A 112 -3.33 12.66 -3.72
C PRO A 112 -2.37 11.91 -4.67
N ASP A 113 -1.50 11.02 -4.20
CA ASP A 113 -0.51 10.36 -5.03
C ASP A 113 -1.07 9.17 -5.86
N SER A 114 -1.42 9.48 -7.12
CA SER A 114 -1.18 8.63 -8.31
C SER A 114 -1.94 7.31 -8.53
N GLY A 115 -2.83 6.85 -7.65
CA GLY A 115 -3.65 5.65 -7.92
C GLY A 115 -2.85 4.34 -7.97
N GLN A 116 -1.72 4.29 -7.25
CA GLN A 116 -0.94 3.07 -7.04
C GLN A 116 -1.51 2.33 -5.81
N SER A 117 -2.21 1.22 -6.02
CA SER A 117 -2.66 0.34 -4.95
C SER A 117 -1.48 -0.50 -4.43
N VAL A 118 -1.32 -0.58 -3.11
CA VAL A 118 -0.30 -1.40 -2.43
C VAL A 118 -0.99 -2.56 -1.70
N ASP A 119 -0.51 -3.79 -1.92
CA ASP A 119 -1.02 -5.02 -1.30
C ASP A 119 -0.11 -5.48 -0.15
N ILE A 120 -0.69 -5.73 1.02
CA ILE A 120 0.03 -6.16 2.22
C ILE A 120 -0.58 -7.45 2.77
N ASP A 121 0.29 -8.44 3.00
CA ASP A 121 -0.02 -9.67 3.73
C ASP A 121 0.46 -9.55 5.19
N ILE A 122 -0.37 -10.00 6.12
CA ILE A 122 -0.10 -9.95 7.56
C ILE A 122 -0.07 -11.37 8.08
N ASN A 123 1.02 -11.76 8.73
CA ASN A 123 1.17 -13.05 9.39
C ASN A 123 0.94 -12.90 10.90
N ILE A 124 -0.16 -13.47 11.41
CA ILE A 124 -0.58 -13.36 12.81
C ILE A 124 -0.15 -14.60 13.58
N LYS A 125 0.71 -14.38 14.59
CA LYS A 125 1.25 -15.44 15.47
C LYS A 125 0.69 -15.38 16.89
#